data_AF-A0A1U7UNG9-F1
#
_entry.id   AF-A0A1U7UNG9-F1
#
_cell.length_a   1.000
_cell.length_b   1.000
_cell.length_c   1.000
_cell.angle_alpha   90.00
_cell.angle_beta   90.00
_cell.angle_gamma   90.00
#
_symmetry.space_group_name_H-M   'P 1'
#
loop_
_entity.id
_entity.type
_entity.pdbx_description
1 polymer ?
#
loop_
_entity_poly.entity_id
_entity_poly.type
_entity_poly.pdbx_seq_one_letter_code
_entity_poly.pdbx_strand_id
1 'polypeptide(L)'
;MVRFKHRYLLCELMSDDPRCRLSLDDRVLGGLVRDTIARVHGTFGAAACSIGFAGTIRTCQKFLIQYNRRQLLILLQNCTDEGEREAIQKSVTRSCLLEEESGEEELSDGGEEAAEAME
;
A
#
# COMPACT_ATOMS: atom_id res chain seq x y z
N MET A 1 20.33 -10.03 19.61
CA MET A 1 19.03 -10.45 19.03
C MET A 1 19.12 -10.32 17.52
N VAL A 2 19.05 -11.41 16.76
CA VAL A 2 19.06 -11.39 15.28
C VAL A 2 17.62 -11.42 14.76
N ARG A 3 17.32 -10.59 13.75
CA ARG A 3 15.98 -10.46 13.14
C ARG A 3 16.08 -10.60 11.63
N PHE A 4 15.04 -11.14 10.99
CA PHE A 4 14.96 -11.18 9.54
C PHE A 4 14.91 -9.77 8.96
N LYS A 5 15.85 -9.48 8.04
CA LYS A 5 15.85 -8.22 7.28
C LYS A 5 15.12 -8.43 5.97
N HIS A 6 13.85 -8.13 6.03
CA HIS A 6 12.98 -8.22 4.88
C HIS A 6 13.18 -6.97 3.95
N ARG A 7 12.70 -6.99 2.68
CA ARG A 7 12.81 -5.88 1.67
C ARG A 7 11.49 -5.61 0.94
N TYR A 8 11.00 -4.37 0.79
CA TYR A 8 9.72 -4.06 0.12
C TYR A 8 9.97 -3.58 -1.30
N LEU A 9 9.01 -3.82 -2.18
CA LEU A 9 8.96 -3.34 -3.54
C LEU A 9 7.57 -2.73 -3.80
N LEU A 10 7.54 -1.62 -4.53
CA LEU A 10 6.31 -0.96 -4.96
C LEU A 10 6.17 -1.21 -6.47
N CYS A 11 4.97 -1.60 -6.89
CA CYS A 11 4.64 -1.86 -8.28
C CYS A 11 3.36 -1.11 -8.63
N GLU A 12 3.34 -0.47 -9.78
CA GLU A 12 2.16 0.20 -10.33
C GLU A 12 1.64 -0.60 -11.53
N LEU A 13 0.33 -0.82 -11.56
CA LEU A 13 -0.34 -1.50 -12.67
C LEU A 13 -0.96 -0.45 -13.59
N MET A 14 -0.36 -0.28 -14.77
CA MET A 14 -0.83 0.62 -15.81
C MET A 14 -1.63 -0.20 -16.83
N SER A 15 -2.94 0.06 -16.93
CA SER A 15 -3.83 -0.57 -17.92
C SER A 15 -4.87 0.44 -18.37
N ASP A 16 -5.14 0.47 -19.68
CA ASP A 16 -6.16 1.35 -20.27
C ASP A 16 -7.58 0.88 -19.92
N ASP A 17 -7.79 -0.40 -19.61
CA ASP A 17 -9.10 -0.94 -19.22
C ASP A 17 -9.32 -0.77 -17.71
N PRO A 18 -10.26 0.09 -17.27
CA PRO A 18 -10.51 0.31 -15.86
C PRO A 18 -11.02 -0.94 -15.14
N ARG A 19 -11.60 -1.91 -15.86
CA ARG A 19 -12.05 -3.19 -15.27
C ARG A 19 -10.91 -4.00 -14.69
N CYS A 20 -9.70 -3.89 -15.26
CA CYS A 20 -8.52 -4.56 -14.74
C CYS A 20 -8.17 -4.09 -13.31
N ARG A 21 -8.40 -2.81 -13.02
CA ARG A 21 -8.16 -2.21 -11.69
C ARG A 21 -9.21 -2.64 -10.66
N LEU A 22 -10.42 -2.98 -11.11
CA LEU A 22 -11.52 -3.44 -10.26
C LEU A 22 -11.41 -4.93 -9.90
N SER A 23 -10.67 -5.72 -10.67
CA SER A 23 -10.50 -7.16 -10.46
C SER A 23 -9.27 -7.53 -9.60
N LEU A 24 -8.72 -6.59 -8.84
CA LEU A 24 -7.55 -6.82 -8.00
C LEU A 24 -7.97 -7.34 -6.62
N ASP A 25 -7.54 -8.56 -6.31
CA ASP A 25 -7.71 -9.20 -5.01
C ASP A 25 -6.37 -9.79 -4.55
N ASP A 26 -6.09 -9.75 -3.24
CA ASP A 26 -4.81 -10.20 -2.66
C ASP A 26 -4.52 -11.67 -2.96
N ARG A 27 -5.56 -12.53 -2.97
CA ARG A 27 -5.39 -13.96 -3.25
C ARG A 27 -5.07 -14.19 -4.72
N VAL A 28 -5.74 -13.46 -5.61
CA VAL A 28 -5.54 -13.54 -7.06
C VAL A 28 -4.14 -13.04 -7.41
N LEU A 29 -3.75 -11.87 -6.91
CA LEU A 29 -2.43 -11.29 -7.16
C LEU A 29 -1.32 -12.19 -6.59
N GLY A 30 -1.48 -12.67 -5.35
CA GLY A 30 -0.53 -13.57 -4.71
C GLY A 30 -0.37 -14.90 -5.46
N GLY A 31 -1.47 -15.46 -5.98
CA GLY A 31 -1.45 -16.64 -6.84
C GLY A 31 -0.69 -16.38 -8.14
N LEU A 32 -1.04 -15.32 -8.86
CA LEU A 32 -0.44 -14.95 -10.13
C LEU A 32 1.08 -14.74 -10.03
N VAL A 33 1.54 -14.04 -8.99
CA VAL A 33 2.96 -13.80 -8.75
C VAL A 33 3.69 -15.12 -8.47
N ARG A 34 3.15 -15.98 -7.61
CA ARG A 34 3.76 -17.28 -7.30
C ARG A 34 3.83 -18.20 -8.52
N ASP A 35 2.76 -18.27 -9.30
CA ASP A 35 2.69 -19.07 -10.53
C ASP A 35 3.71 -18.57 -11.56
N THR A 36 3.85 -17.26 -11.70
CA THR A 36 4.85 -16.65 -12.59
C THR A 36 6.27 -16.98 -12.13
N ILE A 37 6.56 -16.87 -10.83
CA ILE A 37 7.86 -17.24 -10.27
C ILE A 37 8.14 -18.72 -10.49
N ALA A 38 7.17 -19.60 -10.26
CA ALA A 38 7.33 -21.04 -10.49
C ALA A 38 7.63 -21.35 -11.96
N ARG A 39 6.97 -20.66 -12.90
CA ARG A 39 7.22 -20.80 -14.34
C ARG A 39 8.61 -20.32 -14.76
N VAL A 40 9.09 -19.21 -14.19
CA VAL A 40 10.37 -18.59 -14.59
C VAL A 40 11.56 -19.20 -13.85
N HIS A 41 11.41 -19.53 -12.57
CA HIS A 41 12.49 -19.90 -11.66
C HIS A 41 12.35 -21.31 -11.06
N GLY A 42 11.30 -22.05 -11.43
CA GLY A 42 11.05 -23.40 -10.92
C GLY A 42 10.60 -23.42 -9.45
N THR A 43 10.55 -24.63 -8.89
CA THR A 43 10.08 -24.87 -7.52
C THR A 43 10.98 -24.22 -6.46
N PHE A 44 12.29 -24.18 -6.70
CA PHE A 44 13.23 -23.54 -5.78
C PHE A 44 12.98 -22.04 -5.66
N GLY A 45 12.82 -21.33 -6.79
CA GLY A 45 12.50 -19.90 -6.77
C GLY A 45 11.16 -19.60 -6.11
N ALA A 46 10.13 -20.40 -6.42
CA ALA A 46 8.82 -20.26 -5.80
C ALA A 46 8.86 -20.46 -4.28
N ALA A 47 9.57 -21.48 -3.81
CA ALA A 47 9.74 -21.75 -2.38
C ALA A 47 10.55 -20.65 -1.68
N ALA A 48 11.63 -20.15 -2.29
CA ALA A 48 12.46 -19.09 -1.73
C ALA A 48 11.70 -17.77 -1.53
N CYS A 49 10.73 -17.46 -2.39
CA CYS A 49 9.91 -16.26 -2.30
C CYS A 49 8.68 -16.39 -1.38
N SER A 50 8.43 -17.56 -0.78
CA SER A 50 7.26 -17.79 0.08
C SER A 50 7.29 -17.04 1.42
N ILE A 51 8.49 -16.67 1.90
CA ILE A 51 8.72 -16.04 3.21
C ILE A 51 8.52 -14.50 3.17
N GLY A 52 8.21 -13.95 1.98
CA GLY A 52 7.78 -12.57 1.83
C GLY A 52 8.90 -11.53 1.79
N PHE A 53 8.64 -10.47 1.04
CA PHE A 53 9.49 -9.30 0.84
C PHE A 53 8.98 -8.15 1.74
N ALA A 54 9.68 -7.79 2.83
CA ALA A 54 9.27 -6.74 3.79
C ALA A 54 10.36 -5.73 4.33
N GLY A 55 10.70 -4.66 3.63
CA GLY A 55 11.69 -3.63 4.03
C GLY A 55 11.30 -2.67 5.16
N THR A 56 11.73 -1.40 5.06
CA THR A 56 11.25 -0.33 5.96
C THR A 56 10.01 0.34 5.37
N ILE A 57 8.83 0.03 5.93
CA ILE A 57 7.52 0.55 5.47
C ILE A 57 7.52 2.08 5.40
N ARG A 58 8.12 2.75 6.40
CA ARG A 58 8.12 4.22 6.50
C ARG A 58 8.70 4.94 5.27
N THR A 59 9.81 4.44 4.72
CA THR A 59 10.42 5.08 3.54
C THR A 59 9.57 4.84 2.29
N CYS A 60 8.98 3.65 2.14
CA CYS A 60 8.04 3.35 1.05
C CYS A 60 6.82 4.27 1.11
N GLN A 61 6.26 4.50 2.30
CA GLN A 61 5.14 5.42 2.50
C GLN A 61 5.52 6.86 2.13
N LYS A 62 6.69 7.35 2.58
CA LYS A 62 7.19 8.69 2.20
C LYS A 62 7.34 8.84 0.68
N PHE A 63 7.90 7.83 0.02
CA PHE A 63 8.01 7.81 -1.43
C PHE A 63 6.63 7.86 -2.10
N LEU A 64 5.67 7.06 -1.62
CA LEU A 64 4.31 7.00 -2.19
C LEU A 64 3.58 8.34 -2.04
N ILE A 65 3.74 9.04 -0.92
CA ILE A 65 3.19 10.39 -0.73
C ILE A 65 3.78 11.37 -1.75
N GLN A 66 5.11 11.36 -1.95
CA GLN A 66 5.76 12.23 -2.92
C GLN A 66 5.34 11.91 -4.36
N TYR A 67 5.21 10.63 -4.68
CA TYR A 67 4.74 10.15 -5.98
C TYR A 67 3.33 10.65 -6.29
N ASN A 68 2.39 10.45 -5.37
CA ASN A 68 1.00 10.88 -5.54
C ASN A 68 0.89 12.42 -5.65
N ARG A 69 1.63 13.17 -4.82
CA ARG A 69 1.67 14.64 -4.91
C ARG A 69 2.13 15.10 -6.30
N ARG A 70 3.16 14.47 -6.85
CA ARG A 70 3.66 14.81 -8.20
C ARG A 70 2.65 14.47 -9.29
N GLN A 71 2.00 13.29 -9.22
CA GLN A 71 1.00 12.90 -10.22
C GLN A 71 -0.22 13.82 -10.21
N LEU A 72 -0.73 14.22 -9.04
CA LEU A 72 -1.88 15.13 -8.94
C LEU A 72 -1.60 16.52 -9.54
N LEU A 73 -0.39 17.05 -9.34
CA LEU A 73 0.00 18.34 -9.93
C LEU A 73 0.09 18.28 -11.47
N ILE A 74 0.62 17.17 -12.01
CA ILE A 74 0.67 16.95 -13.46
C ILE A 74 -0.74 16.80 -14.03
N LEU A 75 -1.63 16.08 -13.31
CA LEU A 75 -3.03 15.93 -13.71
C LEU A 75 -3.75 17.28 -13.73
N LEU A 76 -3.59 18.13 -12.70
CA LEU A 76 -4.18 19.48 -12.65
C LEU A 76 -3.77 20.34 -13.85
N GLN A 77 -2.49 20.30 -14.24
CA GLN A 77 -1.98 21.11 -15.34
C GLN A 77 -2.57 20.70 -16.70
N ASN A 78 -2.90 19.42 -16.87
CA ASN A 78 -3.39 18.86 -18.13
C ASN A 78 -4.91 18.68 -18.15
N CYS A 79 -5.60 18.95 -17.04
CA CYS A 79 -7.03 18.75 -16.92
C CYS A 79 -7.79 19.81 -17.72
N THR A 80 -8.74 19.36 -18.54
CA THR A 80 -9.61 20.23 -19.34
C THR A 80 -11.02 20.31 -18.79
N ASP A 81 -11.40 19.38 -17.91
CA ASP A 81 -12.70 19.31 -17.27
C ASP A 81 -12.72 20.07 -15.94
N GLU A 82 -13.76 20.87 -15.74
CA GLU A 82 -13.95 21.68 -14.54
C GLU A 82 -14.22 20.82 -13.30
N GLY A 83 -14.97 19.72 -13.44
CA GLY A 83 -15.33 18.82 -12.35
C GLY A 83 -14.14 18.02 -11.83
N GLU A 84 -13.32 17.47 -12.73
CA GLU A 84 -12.05 16.83 -12.37
C GLU A 84 -11.10 17.82 -11.69
N ARG A 85 -11.02 19.07 -12.18
CA ARG A 85 -10.19 20.10 -11.56
C ARG A 85 -10.63 20.42 -10.13
N GLU A 86 -11.93 20.57 -9.89
CA GLU A 86 -12.47 20.80 -8.54
C GLU A 86 -12.15 19.62 -7.60
N ALA A 87 -12.30 18.38 -8.09
CA ALA A 87 -11.99 17.19 -7.31
C ALA A 87 -10.51 17.13 -6.91
N ILE A 88 -9.60 17.44 -7.84
CA ILE A 88 -8.17 17.45 -7.53
C ILE A 88 -7.81 18.61 -6.59
N GLN A 89 -8.39 19.81 -6.78
CA GLN A 89 -8.20 20.93 -5.84
C GLN A 89 -8.66 20.57 -4.43
N LYS A 90 -9.84 19.94 -4.29
CA LYS A 90 -10.35 19.44 -3.01
C LYS A 90 -9.40 18.43 -2.37
N SER A 91 -8.83 17.52 -3.16
CA SER A 91 -7.82 16.56 -2.68
C SER A 91 -6.54 17.27 -2.19
N VAL A 92 -6.08 18.29 -2.91
CA VAL A 92 -4.91 19.10 -2.52
C VAL A 92 -5.19 19.87 -1.22
N THR A 93 -6.31 20.59 -1.14
CA THR A 93 -6.71 21.34 0.07
C THR A 93 -6.81 20.41 1.28
N ARG A 94 -7.45 19.24 1.14
CA ARG A 94 -7.52 18.24 2.22
C ARG A 94 -6.12 17.80 2.66
N SER A 95 -5.20 17.59 1.72
CA SER A 95 -3.83 17.18 2.03
C SER A 95 -2.99 18.24 2.75
N CYS A 96 -3.31 19.53 2.58
CA CYS A 96 -2.67 20.64 3.30
C CYS A 96 -3.21 20.80 4.73
N LEU A 97 -4.48 20.44 4.96
CA LEU A 97 -5.14 20.54 6.27
C LEU A 97 -4.80 19.36 7.21
N LEU A 98 -4.27 18.26 6.67
CA LEU A 98 -3.81 17.10 7.46
C LEU A 98 -2.61 17.41 8.38
N GLU A 99 -1.99 18.58 8.30
CA GLU A 99 -0.94 19.01 9.24
C GLU A 99 -1.51 19.51 10.59
N GLU A 100 -2.83 19.58 10.77
CA GLU A 100 -3.47 20.11 12.00
C GLU A 100 -4.06 19.04 12.94
N GLU A 101 -4.15 17.76 12.55
CA GLU A 101 -4.70 16.67 13.38
C GLU A 101 -3.62 15.67 13.86
N SER A 102 -2.54 16.17 14.46
CA SER A 102 -1.59 15.30 15.18
C SER A 102 -1.32 15.81 16.59
N GLY A 103 -2.25 15.54 17.49
CA GLY A 103 -2.12 15.68 18.93
C GLY A 103 -3.36 15.12 19.59
N GLU A 104 -3.19 14.08 20.41
CA GLU A 104 -4.20 13.47 21.29
C GLU A 104 -5.13 12.41 20.66
N GLU A 105 -4.60 11.20 20.47
CA GLU A 105 -5.36 10.01 20.87
C GLU A 105 -4.53 9.25 21.90
N GLU A 106 -5.02 9.33 23.14
CA GLU A 106 -4.48 8.76 24.37
C GLU A 106 -4.35 7.23 24.30
N LEU A 107 -3.26 6.73 24.86
CA LEU A 107 -3.09 5.32 25.19
C LEU A 107 -4.08 4.92 26.29
N SER A 108 -5.09 4.11 25.97
CA SER A 108 -5.76 3.30 27.00
C SER A 108 -5.08 1.94 27.07
N ASP A 109 -4.17 1.83 28.03
CA ASP A 109 -3.73 0.58 28.64
C ASP A 109 -4.94 -0.13 29.27
N GLY A 110 -5.01 -1.44 29.09
CA GLY A 110 -6.15 -2.25 29.49
C GLY A 110 -5.82 -3.73 29.33
N GLY A 111 -4.78 -4.18 30.02
CA GLY A 111 -4.47 -5.59 30.18
C GLY A 111 -5.50 -6.28 31.05
N GLU A 112 -6.10 -7.35 30.54
CA GLU A 112 -6.68 -8.42 31.36
C GLU A 112 -6.15 -9.76 30.83
N GLU A 113 -5.16 -10.31 31.53
CA GLU A 113 -4.86 -11.74 31.49
C GLU A 113 -5.74 -12.48 32.53
N ALA A 114 -6.14 -13.68 32.11
CA ALA A 114 -6.52 -14.86 32.91
C ALA A 114 -7.97 -15.01 33.42
N ALA A 115 -8.68 -15.98 32.84
CA ALA A 115 -9.19 -17.13 33.59
C ALA A 115 -9.46 -18.34 32.68
N GLU A 116 -8.75 -19.44 32.91
CA GLU A 116 -9.16 -20.80 32.56
C GLU A 116 -10.45 -21.18 33.30
N ALA A 117 -11.38 -21.92 32.66
CA ALA A 117 -11.99 -23.16 33.16
C ALA A 117 -13.25 -23.58 32.36
N MET A 118 -13.19 -24.80 31.80
CA MET A 118 -14.21 -25.87 31.85
C MET A 118 -15.60 -25.64 31.21
N GLU A 119 -15.86 -26.30 30.07
CA GLU A 119 -16.84 -27.41 29.94
C GLU A 119 -16.55 -28.24 28.67
#